data_AF-A0A7J3CVA8-F1
#
_entry.id   AF-A0A7J3CVA8-F1
#
_cell.length_a   1.000
_cell.length_b   1.000
_cell.length_c   1.000
_cell.angle_alpha   90.00
_cell.angle_beta   90.00
_cell.angle_gamma   90.00
#
_symmetry.space_group_name_H-M   'P 1'
#
loop_
_entity.id
_entity.type
_entity.pdbx_description
1 polymer ?
#
loop_
_entity_poly.entity_id
_entity_poly.type
_entity_poly.pdbx_seq_one_letter_code
_entity_poly.pdbx_strand_id
1 'polypeptide(L)' 'MARADLVAALRNAIERGQSLEAAKSSLINAGYATNEVEEAAAALTRAPAAPAPLLVPRPTEKVTFPKILFFIIP' A
#
# COMPACT_ATOMS: atom_id res chain seq x y z
N MET A 1 -14.42 17.07 3.33
CA MET A 1 -14.10 17.11 1.88
C MET A 1 -13.25 15.88 1.62
N ALA A 2 -13.82 14.82 1.05
CA ALA A 2 -13.05 13.65 0.65
C ALA A 2 -11.89 14.13 -0.24
N ARG A 3 -10.65 13.91 0.19
CA ARG A 3 -9.47 14.36 -0.55
C ARG A 3 -9.42 13.60 -1.86
N ALA A 4 -9.66 14.29 -2.98
CA ALA A 4 -9.58 13.69 -4.32
C ALA A 4 -8.24 12.97 -4.54
N ASP A 5 -7.18 13.44 -3.88
CA ASP A 5 -5.85 12.83 -3.84
C ASP A 5 -5.87 11.40 -3.27
N LEU A 6 -6.65 11.13 -2.21
CA LEU A 6 -6.76 9.79 -1.62
C LEU A 6 -7.49 8.83 -2.56
N VAL A 7 -8.55 9.31 -3.20
CA VAL A 7 -9.30 8.53 -4.20
C VAL A 7 -8.40 8.21 -5.40
N ALA A 8 -7.63 9.18 -5.88
CA ALA A 8 -6.67 8.99 -6.97
C ALA A 8 -5.56 8.01 -6.57
N ALA A 9 -5.02 8.11 -5.35
CA ALA A 9 -3.98 7.23 -4.84
C ALA A 9 -4.48 5.78 -4.69
N LEU A 10 -5.66 5.58 -4.10
CA LEU A 10 -6.30 4.27 -3.98
C LEU A 10 -6.57 3.67 -5.37
N ARG A 11 -7.08 4.48 -6.30
CA ARG A 11 -7.32 4.03 -7.68
C ARG A 11 -6.03 3.60 -8.37
N ASN A 12 -4.96 4.40 -8.27
CA ASN A 12 -3.66 4.07 -8.84
C ASN A 12 -3.12 2.76 -8.24
N ALA A 13 -3.23 2.59 -6.92
CA ALA A 13 -2.82 1.35 -6.25
C ALA A 13 -3.58 0.12 -6.79
N ILE A 14 -4.89 0.25 -7.04
CA ILE A 14 -5.72 -0.82 -7.61
C ILE A 14 -5.34 -1.09 -9.08
N GLU A 15 -5.11 -0.04 -9.88
CA GLU A 15 -4.66 -0.16 -11.27
C GLU A 15 -3.29 -0.84 -11.38
N ARG A 16 -2.45 -0.71 -10.35
CA ARG A 16 -1.17 -1.44 -10.20
C ARG A 16 -1.32 -2.88 -9.72
N GLY A 17 -2.54 -3.33 -9.46
CA GLY A 17 -2.85 -4.68 -8.99
C GLY A 17 -2.79 -4.87 -7.47
N GLN A 18 -2.75 -3.79 -6.68
CA GLN A 18 -2.88 -3.91 -5.22
C GLN A 18 -4.34 -4.05 -4.79
N SER A 19 -4.59 -4.86 -3.77
CA SER A 19 -5.91 -4.94 -3.15
C SER A 19 -6.29 -3.62 -2.47
N LEU A 20 -7.58 -3.30 -2.44
CA LEU A 20 -8.10 -2.11 -1.75
C LEU A 20 -7.64 -2.06 -0.28
N GLU A 21 -7.63 -3.19 0.43
CA GLU A 21 -7.09 -3.27 1.79
C GLU A 21 -5.60 -2.93 1.89
N ALA A 22 -4.79 -3.45 0.97
CA ALA A 22 -3.36 -3.17 0.93
C ALA A 22 -3.08 -1.69 0.64
N ALA A 23 -3.88 -1.08 -0.24
CA ALA A 23 -3.80 0.34 -0.57
C ALA A 23 -4.24 1.22 0.63
N LYS A 24 -5.32 0.84 1.33
CA LYS A 24 -5.74 1.50 2.58
C LYS A 24 -4.62 1.48 3.63
N SER A 25 -4.04 0.32 3.88
CA SER A 25 -2.93 0.20 4.84
C SER A 25 -1.71 1.03 4.43
N SER A 26 -1.40 1.12 3.13
CA SER A 26 -0.31 1.97 2.65
C SER A 26 -0.56 3.46 2.91
N LEU A 27 -1.80 3.94 2.77
CA LEU A 27 -2.17 5.33 3.09
C LEU A 27 -2.15 5.60 4.59
N ILE A 28 -2.66 4.68 5.40
CA ILE A 28 -2.61 4.81 6.87
C ILE A 28 -1.14 4.88 7.33
N ASN A 29 -0.27 4.03 6.79
CA ASN A 29 1.16 4.03 7.09
C ASN A 29 1.88 5.30 6.61
N ALA A 30 1.34 5.99 5.60
CA ALA A 30 1.86 7.28 5.12
C ALA A 30 1.43 8.46 6.01
N GLY A 31 0.64 8.21 7.06
CA GLY A 31 0.18 9.23 8.01
C GLY A 31 -1.20 9.82 7.72
N TYR A 32 -1.95 9.24 6.77
CA TYR A 32 -3.33 9.65 6.52
C TYR A 32 -4.28 9.08 7.59
N ALA A 33 -5.31 9.86 7.94
CA ALA A 33 -6.30 9.44 8.91
C ALA A 33 -7.14 8.29 8.35
N THR A 34 -7.35 7.25 9.17
CA THR A 34 -8.12 6.05 8.79
C THR A 34 -9.51 6.41 8.27
N ASN A 35 -10.20 7.36 8.91
CA ASN A 35 -11.53 7.81 8.50
C ASN A 35 -11.55 8.41 7.09
N GLU A 36 -10.54 9.22 6.72
CA GLU A 36 -10.45 9.81 5.37
C GLU A 36 -10.16 8.74 4.31
N VAL A 37 -9.34 7.75 4.65
CA VAL A 37 -8.99 6.63 3.77
C VAL A 37 -10.19 5.72 3.52
N GLU A 38 -11.00 5.45 4.55
CA GLU A 38 -12.23 4.65 4.42
C GLU A 38 -13.29 5.38 3.60
N GLU A 39 -13.47 6.68 3.79
CA GLU A 39 -14.40 7.50 3.01
C GLU A 39 -14.03 7.47 1.51
N ALA A 40 -12.73 7.61 1.20
CA ALA A 40 -12.22 7.51 -0.17
C ALA A 40 -12.37 6.10 -0.77
N ALA A 41 -12.18 5.04 0.04
CA ALA A 41 -12.37 3.66 -0.39
C ALA A 41 -13.84 3.32 -0.67
N ALA A 42 -14.75 3.85 0.15
CA ALA A 42 -16.19 3.72 -0.05
C ALA A 42 -16.64 4.41 -1.35
N ALA A 43 -16.04 5.55 -1.69
CA ALA A 43 -16.30 6.24 -2.96
C ALA A 43 -15.86 5.41 -4.19
N LEU A 44 -14.79 4.61 -4.08
CA LEU A 44 -14.30 3.74 -5.16
C LEU A 44 -15.09 2.44 -5.31
N THR A 45 -15.56 1.87 -4.20
CA THR A 45 -16.30 0.59 -4.20
C THR A 45 -17.67 0.68 -4.89
N ARG A 46 -18.18 1.90 -5.08
CA ARG A 46 -19.39 2.13 -5.89
C ARG A 46 -19.19 1.82 -7.39
N ALA A 47 -17.95 1.64 -7.85
CA ALA A 47 -17.64 1.07 -9.17
C ALA A 47 -17.47 -0.47 -9.07
N PRO A 48 -17.99 -1.26 -10.02
CA PRO A 48 -18.09 -2.71 -9.89
C PRO A 48 -16.71 -3.35 -9.67
N ALA A 49 -16.63 -4.09 -8.56
CA ALA A 49 -15.44 -4.77 -8.08
C ALA A 49 -14.83 -5.69 -9.15
N ALA A 50 -13.59 -5.40 -9.55
CA ALA A 50 -12.77 -6.37 -10.23
C ALA A 50 -12.37 -7.46 -9.21
N PRO A 51 -12.46 -8.75 -9.57
CA PRO A 51 -12.09 -9.85 -8.69
C PRO A 51 -10.60 -9.77 -8.35
N ALA A 52 -10.29 -9.97 -7.08
CA ALA A 52 -8.93 -9.96 -6.55
C ALA A 52 -7.97 -10.81 -7.42
N PRO A 53 -6.90 -10.22 -7.99
CA PRO A 53 -5.82 -11.04 -8.47
C PRO A 53 -5.05 -11.54 -7.24
N LEU A 54 -4.79 -12.84 -7.27
CA LEU A 54 -4.07 -13.63 -6.29
C LEU A 54 -2.88 -12.88 -5.68
N LEU A 55 -2.81 -12.91 -4.35
CA LEU A 55 -1.63 -12.70 -3.51
C LEU A 55 -0.32 -12.86 -4.28
N VAL A 56 0.25 -11.76 -4.77
CA VAL A 56 1.70 -11.69 -4.88
C VAL A 56 2.15 -11.33 -3.48
N PRO A 57 2.82 -12.23 -2.72
CA PRO A 57 3.39 -11.85 -1.45
C PRO A 57 4.29 -10.65 -1.73
N ARG A 58 4.04 -9.53 -1.02
CA ARG A 58 5.02 -8.45 -0.96
C ARG A 58 6.37 -9.12 -0.68
N PRO A 59 7.43 -8.87 -1.45
CA PRO A 59 8.76 -9.10 -0.95
C PRO A 59 8.78 -8.29 0.35
N THR A 60 8.82 -8.97 1.47
CA THR A 60 9.33 -8.37 2.68
C THR A 60 10.76 -8.03 2.30
N GLU A 61 10.96 -6.78 1.86
CA GLU A 61 12.28 -6.20 1.80
C GLU A 61 12.73 -6.13 3.25
N LYS A 62 13.22 -7.27 3.75
CA LYS A 62 14.22 -7.29 4.79
C LYS A 62 15.28 -6.37 4.22
N VAL A 63 15.37 -5.16 4.76
CA VAL A 63 16.54 -4.31 4.61
C VAL A 63 17.67 -5.08 5.30
N THR A 64 18.18 -6.08 4.59
CA THR A 64 19.39 -6.80 4.94
C THR A 64 20.50 -5.83 4.63
N PHE A 65 20.89 -5.09 5.66
CA PHE A 65 22.13 -4.35 5.66
C PHE A 65 23.25 -5.28 5.17
N PRO A 66 24.07 -4.86 4.20
CA PRO A 66 25.14 -5.69 3.70
C PRO A 66 26.16 -5.94 4.80
N LYS A 67 26.57 -7.20 4.86
CA LYS A 67 27.55 -7.81 5.76
C LYS A 67 28.91 -7.11 5.59
N ILE A 68 29.22 -6.11 6.41
CA ILE A 68 30.60 -5.63 6.52
C ILE A 68 31.36 -6.64 7.36
N LEU A 69 32.11 -7.51 6.67
CA LEU A 69 33.22 -8.25 7.26
C LEU A 69 34.21 -7.25 7.87
N PHE A 70 34.25 -7.15 9.20
CA PHE A 70 35.46 -6.78 9.91
C PHE A 70 36.15 -8.07 10.38
N PHE A 71 36.73 -8.77 9.42
CA PHE A 71 37.89 -9.63 9.66
C PHE A 71 39.10 -8.74 9.41
N ILE A 72 39.82 -8.34 10.45
CA ILE A 72 41.28 -8.13 10.42
C ILE A 72 41.77 -8.30 11.85
N ILE A 73 42.43 -9.44 12.03
CA ILE A 73 43.35 -9.80 13.10
C ILE A 73 44.64 -9.00 12.84
N PRO A 74 45.33 -8.51 13.88
CA PRO A 74 46.62 -9.14 14.21
C PRO A 74 46.65 -9.73 15.62
#